data_AF-A0A7V6NYZ7-F1
#
_entry.id   AF-A0A7V6NYZ7-F1
#
_cell.length_a   1.000
_cell.length_b   1.000
_cell.length_c   1.000
_cell.angle_alpha   90.00
_cell.angle_beta   90.00
_cell.angle_gamma   90.00
#
_symmetry.space_group_name_H-M   'P 1'
#
loop_
_entity.id
_entity.type
_entity.pdbx_description
1 polymer ?
#
loop_
_entity_poly.entity_id
_entity_poly.type
_entity_poly.pdbx_seq_one_letter_code
_entity_poly.pdbx_strand_id
1 'polypeptide(L)'
;MPASTVKKQYCIDINNKDAFIKFSDALYNLLTEEIQQGEKTEYKSLVFLCIGTDRSTGDCLGPLTGYKLSSLSSVYENVFIYGTLDNPVHAKNINQVMEKINKTYEKPFVVAIDACLGHMNHVGWITVGTGSIKPGSGVNK
;
A
#
# COMPACT_ATOMS: atom_id res chain seq x y z
N MET A 1 4.85 13.37 25.22
CA MET A 1 5.71 12.79 24.16
C MET A 1 5.28 11.34 23.98
N PRO A 2 4.64 10.94 22.87
CA PRO A 2 4.39 9.51 22.65
C PRO A 2 5.64 8.88 22.04
N ALA A 3 5.96 7.69 22.55
CA ALA A 3 7.08 6.86 22.15
C ALA A 3 7.09 6.64 20.63
N SER A 4 8.26 6.70 20.02
CA SER A 4 8.48 6.29 18.64
C SER A 4 8.33 4.77 18.56
N THR A 5 7.12 4.28 18.32
CA THR A 5 6.87 2.87 18.02
C THR A 5 7.73 2.48 16.82
N VAL A 6 8.63 1.51 17.02
CA VAL A 6 9.46 0.95 15.94
C VAL A 6 8.51 0.36 14.90
N LYS A 7 8.50 0.94 13.70
CA LYS A 7 7.71 0.42 12.57
C LYS A 7 8.28 -0.96 12.20
N LYS A 8 7.45 -2.00 12.31
CA LYS A 8 7.82 -3.35 11.88
C LYS A 8 7.85 -3.36 10.36
N GLN A 9 8.99 -3.76 9.79
CA GLN A 9 9.23 -3.74 8.35
C GLN A 9 9.95 -5.02 7.93
N TYR A 10 9.45 -5.63 6.87
CA TYR A 10 10.01 -6.81 6.23
C TYR A 10 10.51 -6.43 4.83
N CYS A 11 11.70 -6.88 4.47
CA CYS A 11 12.28 -6.71 3.14
C CYS A 11 12.52 -8.09 2.53
N ILE A 12 11.95 -8.35 1.36
CA ILE A 12 11.87 -9.68 0.73
C ILE A 12 12.48 -9.60 -0.67
N ASP A 13 13.53 -10.39 -0.92
CA ASP A 13 14.12 -10.58 -2.25
C ASP A 13 13.22 -11.51 -3.08
N ILE A 14 12.76 -11.04 -4.25
CA ILE A 14 11.91 -11.82 -5.15
C ILE A 14 12.61 -13.05 -5.73
N ASN A 15 13.94 -13.08 -5.75
CA ASN A 15 14.72 -14.23 -6.23
C ASN A 15 14.82 -15.35 -5.18
N ASN A 16 14.34 -15.11 -3.96
CA ASN A 16 14.28 -16.13 -2.94
C ASN A 16 13.19 -17.15 -3.30
N LYS A 17 13.52 -18.46 -3.26
CA LYS A 17 12.55 -19.54 -3.52
C LYS A 17 11.30 -19.49 -2.64
N ASP A 18 11.42 -18.94 -1.44
CA ASP A 18 10.33 -18.80 -0.47
C ASP A 18 9.74 -17.38 -0.45
N ALA A 19 10.05 -16.53 -1.44
CA ALA A 19 9.66 -15.12 -1.46
C ALA A 19 8.14 -14.94 -1.31
N PHE A 20 7.35 -15.74 -2.03
CA PHE A 20 5.89 -15.69 -1.97
C PHE A 20 5.37 -16.00 -0.56
N ILE A 21 5.91 -17.04 0.08
CA ILE A 21 5.52 -17.46 1.44
C ILE A 21 5.91 -16.36 2.43
N LYS A 22 7.16 -15.89 2.37
CA LYS A 22 7.66 -14.80 3.24
C LYS A 22 6.85 -13.52 3.11
N PHE A 23 6.47 -13.16 1.89
CA PHE A 23 5.61 -12.02 1.62
C PHE A 23 4.21 -12.21 2.21
N SER A 24 3.61 -13.36 1.96
CA SER A 24 2.25 -13.67 2.43
C SER A 24 2.19 -13.69 3.95
N ASP A 25 3.15 -14.33 4.60
CA ASP A 25 3.26 -14.38 6.07
C ASP A 25 3.51 -12.99 6.66
N ALA A 26 4.43 -12.22 6.08
CA ALA A 26 4.69 -10.85 6.53
C ALA A 26 3.44 -9.97 6.41
N LEU A 27 2.76 -10.01 5.27
CA LEU A 27 1.55 -9.24 5.03
C LEU A 27 0.41 -9.66 5.97
N TYR A 28 0.16 -10.97 6.11
CA TYR A 28 -0.88 -11.51 6.98
C TYR A 28 -0.66 -11.13 8.45
N ASN A 29 0.57 -11.31 8.95
CA ASN A 29 0.90 -10.98 10.33
C ASN A 29 0.73 -9.48 10.59
N LEU A 30 1.21 -8.63 9.69
CA LEU A 30 1.07 -7.17 9.83
C LEU A 30 -0.40 -6.73 9.79
N LEU A 31 -1.20 -7.24 8.86
CA LEU A 31 -2.63 -6.93 8.80
C LEU A 31 -3.35 -7.38 10.07
N THR A 32 -3.09 -8.59 10.53
CA THR A 32 -3.73 -9.14 11.72
C THR A 32 -3.34 -8.37 12.99
N GLU A 33 -2.05 -8.05 13.15
CA GLU A 33 -1.53 -7.26 14.27
C GLU A 33 -2.16 -5.85 14.28
N GLU A 34 -2.20 -5.15 13.15
CA GLU A 34 -2.75 -3.79 13.06
C GLU A 34 -4.27 -3.75 13.27
N ILE A 35 -4.99 -4.77 12.78
CA ILE A 35 -6.43 -4.91 13.01
C ILE A 35 -6.74 -5.23 14.48
N GLN A 36 -5.91 -6.02 15.15
CA GLN A 36 -6.10 -6.40 16.56
C GLN A 36 -5.64 -5.32 17.55
N GLN A 37 -4.56 -4.59 17.24
CA GLN A 37 -4.02 -3.50 18.10
C GLN A 37 -4.82 -2.21 18.00
N GLY A 38 -5.62 -2.02 16.95
CA GLY A 38 -6.55 -0.90 16.84
C GLY A 38 -7.62 -0.97 17.92
N GLU A 39 -7.32 -0.44 19.12
CA GLU A 39 -8.25 -0.37 20.24
C GLU A 39 -9.63 0.13 19.76
N LYS A 40 -10.67 -0.70 19.91
CA LYS A 40 -12.10 -0.33 19.80
C LYS A 40 -12.59 0.20 18.43
N THR A 41 -11.82 0.09 17.35
CA THR A 41 -12.27 0.52 16.02
C THR A 41 -12.35 -0.64 15.06
N GLU A 42 -13.55 -1.21 14.94
CA GLU A 42 -13.88 -2.14 13.87
C GLU A 42 -13.77 -1.41 12.52
N TYR A 43 -12.71 -1.72 11.76
CA TYR A 43 -12.58 -1.27 10.38
C TYR A 43 -13.76 -1.82 9.57
N LYS A 44 -14.46 -0.95 8.85
CA LYS A 44 -15.66 -1.37 8.07
C LYS A 44 -15.37 -1.58 6.60
N SER A 45 -14.23 -1.09 6.12
CA SER A 45 -13.82 -1.20 4.73
C SER A 45 -12.30 -1.35 4.62
N LEU A 46 -11.87 -2.08 3.59
CA LEU A 46 -10.49 -2.21 3.19
C LEU A 46 -10.28 -1.41 1.91
N VAL A 47 -9.32 -0.49 1.93
CA VAL A 47 -9.00 0.37 0.80
C VAL A 47 -7.56 0.14 0.37
N PHE A 48 -7.34 -0.37 -0.84
CA PHE A 48 -6.02 -0.40 -1.45
C PHE A 48 -5.78 0.91 -2.19
N LEU A 49 -4.75 1.65 -1.77
CA LEU A 49 -4.31 2.89 -2.39
C LEU A 49 -3.03 2.65 -3.16
N CYS A 50 -3.14 2.40 -4.46
CA CYS A 50 -2.03 2.16 -5.35
C CYS A 50 -1.46 3.49 -5.86
N ILE A 51 -0.21 3.79 -5.52
CA ILE A 51 0.45 5.06 -5.77
C ILE A 51 1.44 4.87 -6.92
N GLY A 52 1.43 5.82 -7.86
CA GLY A 52 2.30 5.85 -9.02
C GLY A 52 1.67 6.58 -10.20
N THR A 53 2.34 6.54 -11.35
CA THR A 53 1.86 7.13 -12.60
C THR A 53 2.21 6.25 -13.79
N ASP A 54 1.37 6.31 -14.80
CA ASP A 54 1.56 5.75 -16.14
C ASP A 54 2.65 6.47 -16.96
N ARG A 55 3.14 7.63 -16.51
CA ARG A 55 4.08 8.48 -17.26
C ARG A 55 5.54 8.04 -17.16
N SER A 56 5.89 7.18 -16.20
CA SER A 56 7.23 6.64 -16.01
C SER A 56 7.12 5.12 -15.92
N THR A 57 7.82 4.39 -16.77
CA THR A 57 7.79 2.90 -16.82
C THR A 57 8.13 2.24 -15.48
N GLY A 58 8.86 2.92 -14.59
CA GLY A 58 9.17 2.42 -13.25
C GLY A 58 8.15 2.78 -12.17
N ASP A 59 7.34 3.83 -12.34
CA ASP A 59 6.30 4.24 -11.38
C ASP A 59 4.92 3.63 -11.70
N CYS A 60 4.78 2.94 -12.83
CA CYS A 60 3.51 2.37 -13.25
C CYS A 60 3.13 1.08 -12.50
N LEU A 61 4.04 0.51 -11.71
CA LEU A 61 3.79 -0.75 -10.99
C LEU A 61 2.66 -0.61 -9.96
N GLY A 62 2.50 0.55 -9.32
CA GLY A 62 1.37 0.83 -8.44
C GLY A 62 0.04 0.77 -9.20
N PRO A 63 -0.20 1.66 -10.18
CA PRO A 63 -1.38 1.63 -11.03
C PRO A 63 -1.67 0.28 -11.71
N LEU A 64 -0.64 -0.45 -12.14
CA LEU A 64 -0.78 -1.80 -12.69
C LEU A 64 -1.25 -2.81 -11.65
N THR A 65 -0.75 -2.71 -10.42
CA THR A 65 -1.21 -3.53 -9.28
C THR A 65 -2.68 -3.22 -8.99
N GLY A 66 -3.06 -1.94 -8.94
CA GLY A 66 -4.46 -1.54 -8.76
C GLY A 66 -5.36 -2.05 -9.88
N TYR A 67 -4.93 -2.00 -11.13
CA TYR A 67 -5.66 -2.58 -12.26
C TYR A 67 -5.91 -4.09 -12.06
N LYS A 68 -4.89 -4.85 -11.65
CA LYS A 68 -5.03 -6.30 -11.37
C LYS A 68 -5.94 -6.59 -10.16
N LEU A 69 -5.92 -5.73 -9.14
CA LEU A 69 -6.76 -5.86 -7.94
C LEU A 69 -8.19 -5.37 -8.15
N SER A 70 -8.49 -4.66 -9.24
CA SER A 70 -9.80 -4.04 -9.47
C SER A 70 -10.95 -5.05 -9.50
N SER A 71 -10.68 -6.31 -9.87
CA SER A 71 -11.68 -7.39 -9.83
C SER A 71 -12.16 -7.71 -8.41
N LEU A 72 -11.35 -7.45 -7.37
CA LEU A 72 -11.73 -7.71 -5.98
C LEU A 72 -12.90 -6.83 -5.54
N SER A 73 -12.97 -5.58 -6.01
CA SER A 73 -14.08 -4.67 -5.68
C SER A 73 -15.42 -5.14 -6.23
N SER A 74 -15.43 -5.99 -7.27
CA SER A 74 -16.66 -6.60 -7.78
C SER A 74 -17.08 -7.84 -7.00
N VAL A 75 -16.15 -8.46 -6.26
CA VAL A 75 -16.38 -9.70 -5.50
C VAL A 75 -16.71 -9.40 -4.04
N TYR A 76 -16.12 -8.36 -3.46
CA TYR A 76 -16.26 -8.00 -2.05
C TYR A 76 -16.79 -6.58 -1.89
N GLU A 77 -17.97 -6.44 -1.27
CA GLU A 77 -18.68 -5.16 -1.14
C GLU A 77 -17.94 -4.11 -0.31
N ASN A 78 -17.03 -4.52 0.57
CA ASN A 78 -16.28 -3.66 1.48
C ASN A 78 -14.80 -3.50 1.09
N VAL A 79 -14.42 -3.89 -0.12
CA VAL A 79 -13.05 -3.75 -0.65
C VAL A 79 -13.02 -2.75 -1.79
N PHE A 80 -12.20 -1.70 -1.66
CA PHE A 80 -12.13 -0.62 -2.63
C PHE A 80 -10.71 -0.42 -3.14
N ILE A 81 -10.56 -0.20 -4.44
CA ILE A 81 -9.27 0.07 -5.08
C ILE A 81 -9.23 1.53 -5.57
N TYR A 82 -8.17 2.25 -5.20
CA TYR A 82 -7.82 3.55 -5.73
C TYR A 82 -6.43 3.48 -6.35
N GLY A 83 -6.23 4.18 -7.47
CA GLY A 83 -4.98 4.12 -8.21
C GLY A 83 -4.95 2.97 -9.19
N THR A 84 -5.58 3.15 -10.34
CA THR A 84 -5.52 2.21 -11.45
C THR A 84 -4.81 2.86 -12.63
N LEU A 85 -4.57 2.11 -13.71
CA LEU A 85 -4.05 2.68 -14.96
C LEU A 85 -4.97 3.78 -15.50
N ASP A 86 -6.29 3.62 -15.38
CA ASP A 86 -7.27 4.61 -15.84
C ASP A 86 -7.38 5.82 -14.90
N ASN A 87 -7.21 5.58 -13.59
CA ASN A 87 -7.36 6.60 -12.55
C ASN A 87 -6.13 6.57 -11.59
N PRO A 88 -4.97 7.08 -12.03
CA PRO A 88 -3.74 7.01 -11.25
C PRO A 88 -3.80 7.92 -10.01
N VAL A 89 -3.13 7.49 -8.94
CA VAL A 89 -2.93 8.29 -7.73
C VAL A 89 -1.44 8.55 -7.57
N HIS A 90 -1.04 9.81 -7.50
CA HIS A 90 0.34 10.25 -7.41
C HIS A 90 0.48 11.38 -6.39
N ALA A 91 1.71 11.84 -6.13
CA ALA A 91 2.01 12.84 -5.11
C ALA A 91 1.14 14.12 -5.15
N LYS A 92 0.69 14.55 -6.35
CA LYS A 92 -0.11 15.78 -6.51
C LYS A 92 -1.58 15.64 -6.13
N ASN A 93 -2.17 14.45 -6.18
CA ASN A 93 -3.61 14.23 -5.93
C ASN A 93 -3.89 13.33 -4.72
N ILE A 94 -2.87 12.67 -4.15
CA ILE A 94 -3.06 11.73 -3.04
C ILE A 94 -3.78 12.32 -1.83
N ASN A 95 -3.54 13.59 -1.49
CA ASN A 95 -4.23 14.25 -0.38
C ASN A 95 -5.74 14.38 -0.64
N GLN A 96 -6.12 14.74 -1.87
CA GLN A 96 -7.53 14.83 -2.28
C GLN A 96 -8.19 13.45 -2.30
N VAL A 97 -7.47 12.43 -2.75
CA VAL A 97 -7.96 11.04 -2.75
C VAL A 97 -8.14 10.51 -1.33
N MET A 98 -7.20 10.77 -0.43
CA MET A 98 -7.32 10.40 0.98
C MET A 98 -8.49 11.12 1.66
N GLU A 99 -8.69 12.41 1.37
CA GLU A 99 -9.87 13.14 1.86
C GLU A 99 -11.18 12.51 1.36
N LYS A 100 -11.24 12.15 0.07
CA LYS A 100 -12.38 11.43 -0.51
C LYS A 100 -12.60 10.09 0.18
N ILE A 101 -11.56 9.27 0.37
CA ILE A 101 -11.63 7.95 1.05
C ILE A 101 -12.23 8.11 2.45
N ASN A 102 -11.69 9.05 3.25
CA ASN A 102 -12.12 9.28 4.63
C ASN A 102 -13.55 9.84 4.73
N LYS A 103 -14.05 10.53 3.70
CA LYS A 103 -15.44 10.99 3.63
C LYS A 103 -16.41 9.93 3.11
N THR A 104 -15.93 9.04 2.24
CA THR A 104 -16.77 8.05 1.55
C THR A 104 -17.00 6.83 2.42
N TYR A 105 -15.97 6.39 3.15
CA TYR A 105 -16.03 5.15 3.92
C TYR A 105 -15.87 5.43 5.41
N GLU A 106 -16.68 4.74 6.21
CA GLU A 106 -16.53 4.77 7.65
C GLU A 106 -15.37 3.86 8.06
N LYS A 107 -14.45 4.38 8.90
CA LYS A 107 -13.30 3.64 9.45
C LYS A 107 -12.57 2.78 8.39
N PRO A 108 -12.02 3.38 7.32
CA PRO A 108 -11.30 2.64 6.30
C PRO A 108 -9.94 2.16 6.81
N PHE A 109 -9.63 0.89 6.59
CA PHE A 109 -8.26 0.37 6.69
C PHE A 109 -7.56 0.61 5.36
N VAL A 110 -6.56 1.49 5.33
CA VAL A 110 -5.90 1.87 4.08
C VAL A 110 -4.56 1.14 3.94
N VAL A 111 -4.44 0.32 2.90
CA VAL A 111 -3.18 -0.33 2.49
C VAL A 111 -2.62 0.45 1.30
N ALA A 112 -1.54 1.18 1.54
CA ALA A 112 -0.85 1.91 0.48
C ALA A 112 0.16 1.00 -0.24
N ILE A 113 0.12 0.99 -1.58
CA ILE A 113 1.00 0.22 -2.46
C ILE A 113 1.73 1.21 -3.34
N ASP A 114 3.03 1.42 -3.12
CA ASP A 114 3.83 2.40 -3.86
C ASP A 114 4.90 1.70 -4.71
N ALA A 115 5.08 2.18 -5.94
CA ALA A 115 6.17 1.77 -6.81
C ALA A 115 7.36 2.71 -6.59
N CYS A 116 8.25 2.36 -5.67
CA CYS A 116 9.42 3.19 -5.40
C CYS A 116 10.53 2.97 -6.43
N LEU A 117 10.87 4.01 -7.19
CA LEU A 117 12.15 4.12 -7.90
C LEU A 117 13.28 4.30 -6.87
N GLY A 118 13.79 3.19 -6.33
CA GLY A 118 14.92 3.15 -5.41
C GLY A 118 16.28 3.03 -6.11
N HIS A 119 17.35 2.95 -5.31
CA HIS A 119 18.69 2.61 -5.80
C HIS A 119 18.68 1.29 -6.58
N MET A 120 19.51 1.15 -7.63
CA MET A 120 19.63 -0.09 -8.43
C MET A 120 19.76 -1.37 -7.57
N ASN A 121 20.44 -1.28 -6.42
CA ASN A 121 20.64 -2.40 -5.50
C ASN A 121 19.36 -2.88 -4.79
N HIS A 122 18.24 -2.17 -4.93
CA HIS A 122 16.93 -2.55 -4.37
C HIS A 122 15.94 -3.04 -5.45
N VAL A 123 16.36 -3.09 -6.72
CA VAL A 123 15.55 -3.74 -7.76
C VAL A 123 15.40 -5.22 -7.39
N GLY A 124 14.16 -5.71 -7.41
CA GLY A 124 13.83 -7.06 -7.00
C GLY A 124 13.55 -7.24 -5.50
N TRP A 125 13.38 -6.16 -4.73
CA TRP A 125 12.97 -6.25 -3.35
C TRP A 125 11.54 -5.74 -3.14
N ILE A 126 10.77 -6.45 -2.32
CA ILE A 126 9.45 -6.05 -1.85
C ILE A 126 9.55 -5.69 -0.37
N THR A 127 9.04 -4.52 -0.01
CA THR A 127 8.98 -4.09 1.38
C THR A 127 7.53 -4.10 1.86
N VAL A 128 7.29 -4.67 3.04
CA VAL A 128 6.00 -4.61 3.73
C VAL A 128 6.23 -4.06 5.13
N GLY A 129 5.46 -3.07 5.55
CA GLY A 129 5.60 -2.48 6.88
C GLY A 129 4.44 -1.58 7.25
N THR A 130 4.43 -1.12 8.49
CA THR A 130 3.30 -0.36 9.06
C THR A 130 3.57 1.14 9.16
N GLY A 131 2.48 1.90 9.30
CA GLY A 131 2.47 3.36 9.41
C GLY A 131 2.49 4.09 8.06
N SER A 132 2.46 5.42 8.12
CA SER A 132 2.29 6.25 6.93
C SER A 132 3.45 6.13 5.93
N ILE A 133 3.08 6.07 4.64
CA ILE A 133 3.99 6.27 3.52
C ILE A 133 4.11 7.79 3.29
N LYS A 134 5.34 8.28 3.09
CA LYS A 134 5.58 9.62 2.53
C LYS A 134 5.82 9.46 1.02
N PRO A 135 4.84 9.82 0.17
CA PRO A 135 4.98 9.74 -1.29
C PRO A 135 6.16 10.60 -1.75
N GLY A 136 6.96 10.11 -2.71
CA GLY A 136 8.10 10.87 -3.27
C GLY A 136 9.39 10.82 -2.44
N SER A 137 9.55 9.83 -1.56
CA SER A 137 10.82 9.59 -0.84
C SER A 137 11.92 8.98 -1.74
N GLY A 138 11.61 8.63 -2.99
CA GLY A 138 12.60 8.22 -4.00
C GLY A 138 13.46 9.36 -4.56
N VAL A 139 13.23 10.62 -4.15
CA VAL A 139 13.94 11.79 -4.71
C VAL A 139 14.93 12.45 -3.75
N ASN A 140 15.12 11.91 -2.53
CA ASN A 140 16.14 12.39 -1.59
C ASN A 140 16.73 11.24 -0.77
N LYS A 141 17.65 10.50 -1.38
CA LYS A 141 18.78 9.89 -0.66
C LYS A 141 20.04 10.60 -1.10
#